data_AF-U2EB84-F1
#
_entry.id   AF-U2EB84-F1
#
_cell.length_a   1.000
_cell.length_b   1.000
_cell.length_c   1.000
_cell.angle_alpha   90.00
_cell.angle_beta   90.00
_cell.angle_gamma   90.00
#
_symmetry.space_group_name_H-M   'P 1'
#
loop_
_entity.id
_entity.type
_entity.pdbx_description
1 polymer ?
#
loop_
_entity_poly.entity_id
_entity_poly.type
_entity_poly.pdbx_seq_one_letter_code
_entity_poly.pdbx_strand_id
1 'polypeptide(L)'
;MRKYMKSEASQHEMKLVQMGGTCKQINSTMCYVQFEIEGIEIGYVYNINKYNKYFLERVKPYPLPIREFECEADVIKTIEIDIIQFKNAAKSRNINEFIEINQSLNFIIKEFEDLFLYYNVPKFETDIIHRKIDEIQAEIEKTQRESERVFFKKDPDNLRCKIKQDSKPLIDSDEDQ
;
A
#
# COMPACT_ATOMS: atom_id res chain seq x y z
N MET A 1 28.50 3.39 19.94
CA MET A 1 27.22 2.92 19.35
C MET A 1 26.00 3.66 19.87
N ARG A 2 25.70 3.69 21.18
CA ARG A 2 24.48 4.35 21.73
C ARG A 2 24.29 5.85 21.39
N LYS A 3 25.39 6.60 21.20
CA LYS A 3 25.36 8.04 20.88
C LYS A 3 25.06 8.32 19.39
N TYR A 4 25.48 7.43 18.49
CA TYR A 4 25.28 7.54 17.04
C TYR A 4 23.84 7.19 16.62
N MET A 5 23.24 6.17 17.27
CA MET A 5 21.83 5.82 17.05
C MET A 5 20.87 6.96 17.42
N LYS A 6 21.20 7.76 18.44
CA LYS A 6 20.40 8.94 18.80
C LYS A 6 20.52 10.07 17.77
N SER A 7 21.71 10.30 17.20
CA SER A 7 21.89 11.37 16.22
C SER A 7 21.22 11.07 14.87
N GLU A 8 21.26 9.81 14.40
CA GLU A 8 20.59 9.42 13.15
C GLU A 8 19.06 9.41 13.31
N ALA A 9 18.54 8.86 14.43
CA ALA A 9 17.11 8.94 14.73
C ALA A 9 16.62 10.39 14.80
N SER A 10 17.39 11.30 15.40
CA SER A 10 17.08 12.73 15.41
C SER A 10 17.13 13.37 14.01
N GLN A 11 18.01 12.93 13.11
CA GLN A 11 18.05 13.43 11.73
C GLN A 11 16.83 12.98 10.91
N HIS A 12 16.42 11.72 11.05
CA HIS A 12 15.23 11.20 10.37
C HIS A 12 13.95 11.84 10.89
N GLU A 13 13.84 12.02 12.20
CA GLU A 13 12.76 12.79 12.82
C GLU A 13 12.70 14.23 12.28
N MET A 14 13.85 14.92 12.25
CA MET A 14 13.94 16.28 11.70
C MET A 14 13.46 16.33 10.24
N LYS A 15 13.82 15.34 9.41
CA LYS A 15 13.38 15.28 8.02
C LYS A 15 11.87 15.11 7.91
N LEU A 16 11.27 14.23 8.71
CA LEU A 16 9.81 14.05 8.76
C LEU A 16 9.08 15.33 9.21
N VAL A 17 9.62 16.01 10.23
CA VAL A 17 9.08 17.29 10.72
C VAL A 17 9.17 18.39 9.67
N GLN A 18 10.30 18.50 8.96
CA GLN A 18 10.46 19.46 7.86
C GLN A 18 9.48 19.24 6.71
N MET A 19 8.99 18.01 6.52
CA MET A 19 7.95 17.70 5.53
C MET A 19 6.52 18.06 6.00
N GLY A 20 6.37 18.56 7.22
CA GLY A 20 5.09 18.89 7.86
C GLY A 20 4.53 17.77 8.75
N GLY A 21 5.36 16.79 9.10
CA GLY A 21 4.96 15.67 9.95
C GLY A 21 5.12 15.95 11.44
N THR A 22 4.35 15.24 12.27
CA THR A 22 4.59 15.13 13.71
C THR A 22 5.07 13.72 14.01
N CYS A 23 6.20 13.61 14.70
CA CYS A 23 6.77 12.33 15.11
C CYS A 23 6.54 12.11 16.61
N LYS A 24 6.16 10.89 16.98
CA LYS A 24 6.07 10.45 18.38
C LYS A 24 6.81 9.12 18.50
N GLN A 25 7.94 9.13 19.17
CA GLN A 25 8.63 7.90 19.56
C GLN A 25 7.91 7.29 20.76
N ILE A 26 7.32 6.11 20.58
CA ILE A 26 6.58 5.42 21.67
C ILE A 26 7.59 4.69 22.56
N ASN A 27 8.59 4.05 21.95
CA ASN A 27 9.73 3.43 22.63
C ASN A 27 10.95 3.39 21.68
N SER A 28 12.06 2.78 22.12
CA SER A 28 13.29 2.74 21.32
C SER A 28 13.18 1.99 19.99
N THR A 29 12.09 1.27 19.75
CA THR A 29 11.91 0.41 18.58
C THR A 29 10.66 0.76 17.77
N MET A 30 9.86 1.76 18.16
CA MET A 30 8.59 2.08 17.50
C MET A 30 8.37 3.60 17.42
N CYS A 31 8.05 4.05 16.22
CA CYS A 31 7.79 5.44 15.89
C CYS A 31 6.41 5.57 15.24
N TYR A 32 5.66 6.58 15.68
CA TYR A 32 4.42 7.02 15.05
C TYR A 32 4.67 8.35 14.32
N VAL A 33 4.22 8.46 13.08
CA VAL A 33 4.39 9.65 12.25
C VAL A 33 3.04 10.05 11.69
N GLN A 34 2.68 11.33 11.81
CA GLN A 34 1.40 11.84 11.36
C GLN A 34 1.58 13.09 10.49
N PHE A 35 0.79 13.19 9.43
CA PHE A 35 0.69 14.35 8.55
C PHE A 35 -0.78 14.72 8.38
N GLU A 36 -1.04 15.98 8.09
CA GLU A 36 -2.35 16.47 7.66
C GLU A 36 -2.19 17.13 6.29
N ILE A 37 -2.98 16.69 5.31
CA ILE A 37 -2.91 17.15 3.93
C ILE A 37 -4.34 17.44 3.46
N GLU A 38 -4.68 18.71 3.28
CA GLU A 38 -6.02 19.12 2.80
C GLU A 38 -7.17 18.48 3.61
N GLY A 39 -7.02 18.40 4.94
CA GLY A 39 -7.99 17.78 5.85
C GLY A 39 -7.93 16.25 5.94
N ILE A 40 -7.02 15.59 5.21
CA ILE A 40 -6.80 14.14 5.27
C ILE A 40 -5.65 13.86 6.24
N GLU A 41 -5.93 13.05 7.25
CA GLU A 41 -4.93 12.56 8.19
C GLU A 41 -4.22 11.34 7.61
N ILE A 42 -2.89 11.43 7.52
CA ILE A 42 -2.03 10.35 7.02
C ILE A 42 -1.10 9.95 8.14
N GLY A 43 -1.23 8.70 8.58
CA GLY A 43 -0.53 8.17 9.74
C GLY A 43 0.30 6.97 9.38
N TYR A 44 1.50 6.87 9.92
CA TYR A 44 2.41 5.74 9.78
C TYR A 44 2.85 5.25 11.14
N VAL A 45 3.04 3.95 11.22
CA VAL A 45 3.77 3.28 12.29
C VAL A 45 4.93 2.56 11.64
N TYR A 46 6.13 2.73 12.19
CA TYR A 46 7.23 1.85 11.84
C TYR A 46 7.98 1.38 13.08
N ASN A 47 8.43 0.12 13.02
CA ASN A 47 9.12 -0.50 14.14
C ASN A 47 10.30 -1.37 13.69
N ILE A 48 11.26 -1.54 14.60
CA ILE A 48 12.44 -2.39 14.40
C ILE A 48 12.13 -3.80 14.91
N ASN A 49 12.33 -4.81 14.08
CA ASN A 49 12.14 -6.21 14.45
C ASN A 49 13.41 -6.82 15.08
N LYS A 50 13.33 -8.09 15.50
CA LYS A 50 14.46 -8.82 16.12
C LYS A 50 15.67 -9.02 15.18
N TYR A 51 15.49 -8.84 13.87
CA TYR A 51 16.53 -8.92 12.85
C TYR A 51 17.11 -7.54 12.50
N ASN A 52 16.78 -6.51 13.30
CA ASN A 52 17.19 -5.13 13.07
C ASN A 52 16.69 -4.53 11.73
N LYS A 53 15.55 -5.04 11.25
CA LYS A 53 14.87 -4.54 10.05
C LYS A 53 13.67 -3.71 10.44
N TYR A 54 13.34 -2.74 9.59
CA TYR A 54 12.25 -1.80 9.80
C TYR A 54 10.99 -2.27 9.10
N PHE A 55 9.92 -2.45 9.85
CA PHE A 55 8.58 -2.70 9.30
C PHE A 55 7.82 -1.38 9.24
N LEU A 56 7.24 -1.05 8.09
CA LEU A 56 6.44 0.16 7.89
C LEU A 56 5.00 -0.21 7.54
N GLU A 57 4.07 0.42 8.25
CA GLU A 57 2.64 0.35 8.01
C GLU A 57 2.06 1.76 7.95
N ARG A 58 1.21 2.01 6.95
CA ARG A 58 0.32 3.17 6.97
C ARG A 58 -0.92 2.79 7.76
N VAL A 59 -1.23 3.54 8.81
CA VAL A 59 -2.38 3.28 9.69
C VAL A 59 -3.56 4.22 9.43
N LYS A 60 -3.33 5.35 8.74
CA LYS A 60 -4.38 6.28 8.29
C LYS A 60 -4.12 6.78 6.87
N PRO A 61 -5.17 7.05 6.07
CA PRO A 61 -6.61 7.02 6.43
C PRO A 61 -7.24 5.62 6.49
N TYR A 62 -6.48 4.60 6.09
CA TYR A 62 -6.82 3.18 6.21
C TYR A 62 -5.53 2.37 6.44
N PRO A 63 -5.61 1.21 7.08
CA PRO A 63 -4.45 0.35 7.30
C PRO A 63 -3.94 -0.21 5.98
N LEU A 64 -2.63 -0.15 5.78
CA LEU A 64 -1.92 -0.75 4.65
C LEU A 64 -0.49 -1.11 5.07
N PRO A 65 -0.17 -2.42 5.22
CA PRO A 65 1.20 -2.87 5.35
C PRO A 65 1.99 -2.53 4.09
N ILE A 66 3.11 -1.83 4.23
CA ILE A 66 3.90 -1.42 3.06
C ILE A 66 4.95 -2.48 2.74
N ARG A 67 5.95 -2.65 3.60
CA ARG A 67 6.98 -3.71 3.54
C ARG A 67 7.99 -3.59 4.68
N GLU A 68 8.92 -4.55 4.68
CA GLU A 68 10.15 -4.52 5.45
C GLU A 68 11.29 -3.78 4.70
N PHE A 69 12.16 -3.12 5.47
CA PHE A 69 13.31 -2.36 5.00
C PHE A 69 14.57 -2.70 5.81
N GLU A 70 15.72 -2.71 5.15
CA GLU A 70 17.01 -2.95 5.80
C GLU A 70 17.54 -1.69 6.54
N CYS A 71 17.10 -0.50 6.15
CA CYS A 71 17.53 0.75 6.77
C CYS A 71 16.37 1.75 6.97
N GLU A 72 16.50 2.60 7.99
CA GLU A 72 15.49 3.62 8.31
C GLU A 72 15.38 4.68 7.21
N ALA A 73 16.48 5.04 6.55
CA ALA A 73 16.48 6.05 5.49
C ALA A 73 15.52 5.70 4.35
N ASP A 74 15.38 4.41 4.01
CA ASP A 74 14.43 3.95 3.00
C ASP A 74 12.97 4.02 3.48
N VAL A 75 12.73 3.85 4.78
CA VAL A 75 11.42 4.08 5.41
C VAL A 75 11.03 5.54 5.21
N ILE A 76 11.92 6.47 5.59
CA ILE A 76 11.67 7.91 5.47
C ILE A 76 11.46 8.31 4.01
N LYS A 77 12.27 7.78 3.08
CA LYS A 77 12.12 8.02 1.64
C LYS A 77 10.79 7.51 1.11
N THR A 78 10.31 6.37 1.61
CA THR A 78 9.01 5.81 1.22
C THR A 78 7.87 6.71 1.72
N ILE A 79 7.91 7.14 2.98
CA ILE A 79 6.95 8.11 3.54
C ILE A 79 6.98 9.40 2.73
N GLU A 80 8.16 9.94 2.39
CA GLU A 80 8.30 11.14 1.58
C GLU A 80 7.59 11.02 0.22
N ILE A 81 7.80 9.91 -0.49
CA ILE A 81 7.14 9.66 -1.78
C ILE A 81 5.63 9.58 -1.60
N ASP A 82 5.14 8.85 -0.60
CA ASP A 82 3.71 8.67 -0.34
C ASP A 82 3.05 10.02 0.00
N ILE A 83 3.70 10.86 0.82
CA ILE A 83 3.21 12.22 1.12
C ILE A 83 3.11 13.09 -0.15
N ILE A 84 4.08 13.00 -1.07
CA ILE A 84 3.99 13.75 -2.33
C ILE A 84 2.84 13.19 -3.21
N GLN A 85 2.62 11.88 -3.21
CA GLN A 85 1.49 11.26 -3.93
C GLN A 85 0.15 11.74 -3.36
N PHE A 86 -0.02 11.75 -2.05
CA PHE A 86 -1.23 12.27 -1.41
C PHE A 86 -1.43 13.77 -1.65
N LYS A 87 -0.38 14.60 -1.58
CA LYS A 87 -0.48 16.03 -1.95
C LYS A 87 -0.94 16.23 -3.39
N ASN A 88 -0.55 15.33 -4.30
CA ASN A 88 -1.00 15.38 -5.68
C ASN A 88 -2.46 14.89 -5.82
N ALA A 89 -2.78 13.77 -5.18
CA ALA A 89 -4.12 13.17 -5.21
C ALA A 89 -5.17 14.08 -4.55
N ALA A 90 -4.80 14.85 -3.52
CA ALA A 90 -5.70 15.78 -2.83
C ALA A 90 -6.18 16.94 -3.72
N LYS A 91 -5.52 17.18 -4.86
CA LYS A 91 -6.00 18.12 -5.88
C LYS A 91 -7.17 17.56 -6.70
N SER A 92 -7.40 16.25 -6.65
CA SER A 92 -8.52 15.59 -7.30
C SER A 92 -9.79 15.78 -6.48
N ARG A 93 -10.92 15.97 -7.17
CA ARG A 93 -12.25 16.03 -6.53
C ARG A 93 -12.69 14.68 -5.95
N ASN A 94 -12.02 13.59 -6.32
CA ASN A 94 -12.47 12.22 -6.01
C ASN A 94 -11.65 11.56 -4.89
N ILE A 95 -10.75 12.27 -4.21
CA ILE A 95 -9.87 11.65 -3.20
C ILE A 95 -10.65 11.00 -2.04
N ASN A 96 -11.74 11.63 -1.59
CA ASN A 96 -12.57 11.09 -0.51
C ASN A 96 -13.21 9.76 -0.91
N GLU A 97 -13.74 9.67 -2.13
CA GLU A 97 -14.29 8.42 -2.68
C GLU A 97 -13.23 7.31 -2.69
N PHE A 98 -12.00 7.63 -3.12
CA PHE A 98 -10.90 6.66 -3.08
C PHE A 98 -10.58 6.17 -1.66
N ILE A 99 -10.62 7.08 -0.67
CA ILE A 99 -10.41 6.71 0.74
C ILE A 99 -11.53 5.80 1.25
N GLU A 100 -12.79 6.14 0.96
CA GLU A 100 -13.98 5.38 1.37
C GLU A 100 -14.00 3.98 0.74
N ILE A 101 -13.63 3.86 -0.54
CA ILE A 101 -13.47 2.56 -1.23
C ILE A 101 -12.41 1.72 -0.51
N ASN A 102 -11.24 2.28 -0.19
CA ASN A 102 -10.19 1.54 0.49
C ASN A 102 -10.56 1.12 1.92
N GLN A 103 -11.31 1.95 2.64
CA GLN A 103 -11.86 1.60 3.95
C GLN A 103 -12.87 0.45 3.84
N SER A 104 -13.74 0.50 2.84
CA SER A 104 -14.71 -0.57 2.56
C SER A 104 -14.02 -1.88 2.19
N LEU A 105 -12.98 -1.86 1.37
CA LEU A 105 -12.17 -3.05 1.05
C LEU A 105 -11.52 -3.67 2.30
N ASN A 106 -10.99 -2.83 3.20
CA ASN A 106 -10.43 -3.32 4.47
C ASN A 106 -11.49 -3.95 5.38
N PHE A 107 -12.74 -3.47 5.33
CA PHE A 107 -13.85 -4.08 6.05
C PHE A 107 -14.25 -5.42 5.43
N ILE A 108 -14.37 -5.48 4.10
CA ILE A 108 -14.68 -6.70 3.35
C ILE A 108 -13.66 -7.82 3.63
N ILE A 109 -12.37 -7.49 3.77
CA ILE A 109 -11.34 -8.48 4.13
C ILE A 109 -11.69 -9.16 5.48
N LYS A 110 -12.12 -8.40 6.47
CA LYS A 110 -12.49 -8.93 7.80
C LYS A 110 -13.76 -9.76 7.73
N GLU A 111 -14.78 -9.28 7.01
CA GLU A 111 -16.02 -10.04 6.81
C GLU A 111 -15.78 -11.35 6.08
N PHE A 112 -14.88 -11.35 5.09
CA PHE A 112 -14.51 -12.56 4.35
C PHE A 112 -13.74 -13.55 5.23
N GLU A 113 -12.85 -13.06 6.10
CA GLU A 113 -12.17 -13.90 7.09
C GLU A 113 -13.15 -14.50 8.09
N ASP A 114 -14.08 -13.71 8.63
CA ASP A 114 -15.14 -14.20 9.52
C ASP A 114 -16.01 -15.25 8.81
N LEU A 115 -16.40 -15.01 7.56
CA LEU A 115 -17.13 -15.98 6.76
C LEU A 115 -16.38 -17.33 6.68
N PHE A 116 -15.07 -17.29 6.43
CA PHE A 116 -14.24 -18.48 6.30
C PHE A 116 -14.00 -19.21 7.65
N LEU A 117 -13.81 -18.47 8.74
CA LEU A 117 -13.49 -19.06 10.04
C LEU A 117 -14.72 -19.58 10.79
N TYR A 118 -15.89 -18.98 10.57
CA TYR A 118 -17.11 -19.31 11.31
C TYR A 118 -18.13 -20.14 10.54
N TYR A 119 -18.01 -20.24 9.21
CA TYR A 119 -18.99 -20.95 8.38
C TYR A 119 -18.34 -21.97 7.44
N ASN A 120 -19.02 -23.09 7.23
CA ASN A 120 -18.66 -24.04 6.18
C ASN A 120 -19.22 -23.56 4.83
N VAL A 121 -18.46 -22.73 4.12
CA VAL A 121 -18.88 -22.09 2.88
C VAL A 121 -18.87 -23.09 1.71
N PRO A 122 -19.98 -23.26 0.97
CA PRO A 122 -20.00 -24.06 -0.24
C PRO A 122 -19.07 -23.50 -1.33
N LYS A 123 -18.43 -24.38 -2.09
CA LYS A 123 -17.50 -23.99 -3.17
C LYS A 123 -18.11 -23.02 -4.19
N PHE A 124 -19.39 -23.20 -4.55
CA PHE A 124 -20.03 -22.34 -5.53
C PHE A 124 -20.14 -20.88 -5.05
N GLU A 125 -20.28 -20.65 -3.74
CA GLU A 125 -20.28 -19.29 -3.17
C GLU A 125 -18.88 -18.67 -3.22
N THR A 126 -17.84 -19.45 -2.95
CA THR A 126 -16.45 -18.98 -3.10
C THR A 126 -16.12 -18.63 -4.56
N ASP A 127 -16.65 -19.38 -5.53
CA ASP A 127 -16.48 -19.11 -6.96
C ASP A 127 -17.20 -17.82 -7.39
N ILE A 128 -18.36 -17.51 -6.79
CA ILE A 128 -19.07 -16.24 -7.02
C ILE A 128 -18.26 -15.06 -6.48
N ILE A 129 -17.74 -15.17 -5.26
CA ILE A 129 -16.91 -14.12 -4.64
C ILE A 129 -15.65 -13.89 -5.49
N HIS A 130 -14.98 -14.96 -5.94
CA HIS A 130 -13.81 -14.85 -6.81
C HIS A 130 -14.11 -14.07 -8.09
N ARG A 131 -15.22 -14.38 -8.78
CA ARG A 131 -15.60 -13.66 -10.02
C ARG A 131 -15.81 -12.17 -9.78
N LYS A 132 -16.42 -11.78 -8.66
CA LYS A 132 -16.58 -10.35 -8.32
C LYS A 132 -15.25 -9.65 -8.06
N ILE A 133 -14.27 -10.35 -7.48
CA ILE A 133 -12.91 -9.83 -7.31
C ILE A 133 -12.25 -9.64 -8.68
N ASP A 134 -12.43 -10.57 -9.60
CA ASP A 134 -11.91 -10.45 -10.97
C ASP A 134 -12.53 -9.25 -11.71
N GLU A 135 -13.83 -9.00 -11.52
CA GLU A 135 -14.53 -7.83 -12.08
C GLU A 135 -13.95 -6.51 -11.54
N ILE A 136 -13.68 -6.42 -10.24
CA ILE A 136 -13.01 -5.25 -9.63
C ILE A 136 -11.62 -5.05 -10.24
N GLN A 137 -10.83 -6.11 -10.38
CA GLN A 137 -9.50 -6.03 -10.99
C GLN A 137 -9.57 -5.54 -12.44
N ALA A 138 -10.50 -6.07 -13.24
CA ALA A 138 -10.70 -5.66 -14.61
C ALA A 138 -11.08 -4.18 -14.74
N GLU A 139 -11.94 -3.68 -13.86
CA GLU A 139 -12.34 -2.27 -13.87
C GLU A 139 -11.19 -1.34 -13.45
N ILE A 140 -10.32 -1.75 -12.52
CA ILE A 140 -9.09 -1.01 -12.18
C ILE A 140 -8.17 -0.89 -13.39
N GLU A 141 -7.91 -2.01 -14.09
CA GLU A 141 -7.06 -2.03 -15.27
C GLU A 141 -7.64 -1.18 -16.42
N LYS A 142 -8.96 -1.25 -16.62
CA LYS A 142 -9.66 -0.43 -17.61
C LYS A 142 -9.57 1.05 -17.27
N THR A 143 -9.90 1.42 -16.04
CA THR A 143 -9.83 2.81 -15.56
C THR A 143 -8.42 3.37 -15.70
N GLN A 144 -7.38 2.58 -15.39
CA GLN A 144 -5.98 2.99 -15.58
C GLN A 144 -5.68 3.34 -17.04
N ARG A 145 -6.15 2.54 -18.01
CA ARG A 145 -5.91 2.77 -19.45
C ARG A 145 -6.64 4.01 -19.97
N GLU A 146 -7.82 4.28 -19.42
CA GLU A 146 -8.70 5.37 -19.86
C GLU A 146 -8.43 6.70 -19.12
N SER A 147 -7.64 6.68 -18.04
CA SER A 147 -7.33 7.85 -17.23
C SER A 147 -5.97 8.46 -17.56
N GLU A 148 -5.88 9.79 -17.44
CA GLU A 148 -4.60 10.49 -17.52
C GLU A 148 -3.74 10.21 -16.29
N ARG A 149 -2.47 9.85 -16.51
CA ARG A 149 -1.50 9.69 -15.42
C ARG A 149 -1.09 11.08 -14.90
N VAL A 150 -1.27 11.30 -13.60
CA VAL A 150 -0.99 12.60 -12.96
C VAL A 150 0.24 12.61 -12.04
N PHE A 151 0.93 11.47 -11.87
CA PHE A 151 2.11 11.34 -10.99
C PHE A 151 3.23 10.56 -11.66
N PHE A 152 4.43 11.13 -11.71
CA PHE A 152 5.56 10.62 -12.49
C PHE A 152 6.87 10.45 -11.71
N LYS A 153 6.92 10.83 -10.43
CA LYS A 153 8.15 10.67 -9.62
C LYS A 153 8.49 9.20 -9.30
N LYS A 154 7.50 8.31 -9.44
CA LYS A 154 7.62 6.87 -9.23
C LYS A 154 6.60 6.16 -10.11
N ASP A 155 6.97 4.98 -10.60
CA ASP A 155 6.03 4.08 -11.26
C ASP A 155 5.15 3.32 -10.25
N PRO A 156 3.91 2.96 -10.62
CA PRO A 156 3.07 2.12 -9.79
C PRO A 156 3.68 0.73 -9.63
N ASP A 157 3.92 0.29 -8.39
CA ASP A 157 4.51 -1.03 -8.13
C ASP A 157 3.48 -2.17 -8.29
N ASN A 158 2.19 -1.87 -8.06
CA ASN A 158 1.13 -2.88 -7.88
C ASN A 158 0.10 -2.94 -9.01
N LEU A 159 0.11 -1.99 -9.96
CA LEU A 159 -0.84 -2.02 -11.08
C LEU A 159 -0.41 -3.06 -12.10
N ARG A 160 -1.27 -4.05 -12.34
CA ARG A 160 -1.04 -5.09 -13.35
C ARG A 160 -1.29 -4.51 -14.74
N CYS A 161 -0.23 -4.17 -15.46
CA CYS A 161 -0.38 -3.89 -16.89
C CYS A 161 -0.27 -5.22 -17.66
N LYS A 162 -1.40 -5.83 -18.02
CA LYS A 162 -1.41 -6.89 -19.03
C LYS A 162 -1.16 -6.27 -20.40
N ILE A 163 0.08 -5.88 -20.69
CA ILE A 163 0.49 -5.71 -22.08
C ILE A 163 0.49 -7.12 -22.68
N LYS A 164 -0.43 -7.35 -23.63
CA LYS A 164 -0.66 -8.60 -24.36
C LYS A 164 0.61 -9.45 -24.50
N GLN A 165 0.68 -10.60 -23.84
CA GLN A 165 1.42 -11.74 -24.36
C GLN A 165 0.51 -12.45 -25.38
N ASP A 166 0.27 -11.80 -26.51
CA ASP A 166 -0.23 -12.51 -27.68
C ASP A 166 0.97 -13.00 -28.49
N SER A 167 0.92 -14.29 -28.84
CA SER A 167 1.81 -15.08 -29.71
C SER A 167 2.97 -15.84 -29.06
N LYS A 168 2.63 -16.99 -28.47
CA LYS A 168 3.35 -18.22 -28.79
C LYS A 168 2.34 -19.16 -29.47
N PRO A 169 2.54 -19.56 -30.74
CA PRO A 169 1.67 -20.54 -31.36
C PRO A 169 1.73 -21.85 -30.59
N LEU A 170 0.56 -22.47 -30.38
CA LEU A 170 0.48 -23.89 -30.06
C LEU A 170 1.18 -24.64 -31.20
N ILE A 171 2.32 -25.24 -30.90
CA ILE A 171 2.86 -26.31 -31.73
C ILE A 171 2.03 -27.53 -31.31
N ASP A 172 1.11 -27.93 -32.19
CA ASP A 172 0.62 -29.30 -32.20
C ASP A 172 1.83 -30.20 -32.41
N SER A 173 2.18 -30.96 -31.38
CA SER A 173 2.95 -32.18 -31.54
C SER A 173 1.96 -33.33 -31.55
N ASP A 174 1.34 -33.53 -32.71
CA ASP A 174 1.07 -34.87 -33.20
C ASP A 174 2.44 -35.54 -33.42
N GLU A 175 2.78 -36.54 -32.60
CA GLU A 175 3.62 -37.69 -32.97
C GLU A 175 3.84 -38.53 -31.70
N ASP A 176 2.99 -39.54 -31.50
CA ASP A 176 3.38 -40.78 -30.84
C ASP A 176 2.84 -41.93 -31.70
N GLN A 177 3.75 -42.56 -32.45
CA GLN A 177 3.64 -43.93 -32.97
C GLN A 177 4.10 -44.90 -31.90
#